data_AF-A0A3A4PID3-F1
#
_entry.id   AF-A0A3A4PID3-F1
#
_cell.length_a   1.000
_cell.length_b   1.000
_cell.length_c   1.000
_cell.angle_alpha   90.00
_cell.angle_beta   90.00
_cell.angle_gamma   90.00
#
_symmetry.space_group_name_H-M   'P 1'
#
loop_
_entity.id
_entity.type
_entity.pdbx_description
1 polymer ?
#
loop_
_entity_poly.entity_id
_entity_poly.type
_entity_poly.pdbx_seq_one_letter_code
_entity_poly.pdbx_strand_id
1 'polypeptide(L)'
;MPENPAVLISDDMVAILEREALYKISFLELTGTQHPWDVDYKILKQVQAKLKSAEETVRKTYPDEELTCVISGHGAFWLPLAGLEEFVKGFEKPLNKLKLDGPLPVWKLTTAEVIASHISNMRRLLLTACHDLILLEQLKDSLGNNHTFLQREFENCERTVRKLLEEIAKQGPNLTRAISTNFMLMDRVRITEEMIERGELKSETLGYSLDDLRRAENVLEERCKKELPAFRQRLQALFNQMQQALREGESTQLIRASRWEMAFAMIGKPPPGFQGYSIVSEAERNSMSIIVSSREEELGSSEIGKTAMKATNEVRSMKGEISEPEPVEEKPPEETAEEVESENENKKNIRRMAFHDRKRR
;
A
#
# COMPACT_ATOMS: atom_id res chain seq x y z
N MET A 1 7.99 -20.36 -5.00
CA MET A 1 8.15 -18.95 -5.42
C MET A 1 7.05 -18.16 -4.75
N PRO A 2 7.31 -16.97 -4.19
CA PRO A 2 6.21 -16.16 -3.70
C PRO A 2 5.42 -15.65 -4.92
N GLU A 3 4.12 -15.96 -4.95
CA GLU A 3 3.16 -15.29 -5.81
C GLU A 3 3.28 -13.78 -5.56
N ASN A 4 3.47 -13.00 -6.63
CA ASN A 4 3.69 -11.53 -6.66
C ASN A 4 3.48 -10.82 -5.31
N PRO A 5 4.56 -10.53 -4.54
CA PRO A 5 4.45 -10.06 -3.16
C PRO A 5 3.73 -8.72 -2.95
N ALA A 6 3.51 -7.94 -4.00
CA ALA A 6 2.99 -6.57 -3.90
C ALA A 6 1.63 -6.35 -4.59
N VAL A 7 0.98 -7.39 -5.12
CA VAL A 7 -0.37 -7.24 -5.70
C VAL A 7 -1.40 -7.79 -4.71
N LEU A 8 -2.00 -6.89 -3.92
CA LEU A 8 -3.09 -7.20 -2.98
C LEU A 8 -4.27 -7.97 -3.60
N ILE A 9 -4.46 -7.84 -4.92
CA ILE A 9 -5.49 -8.52 -5.68
C ILE A 9 -4.78 -9.53 -6.58
N SER A 10 -4.49 -10.70 -6.01
CA SER A 10 -3.96 -11.85 -6.76
C SER A 10 -4.96 -12.31 -7.82
N ASP A 11 -4.52 -13.19 -8.72
CA ASP A 11 -5.40 -13.83 -9.70
C ASP A 11 -6.61 -14.51 -9.03
N ASP A 12 -6.44 -15.01 -7.80
CA ASP A 12 -7.53 -15.59 -7.01
C ASP A 12 -8.64 -14.58 -6.70
N MET A 13 -8.28 -13.33 -6.43
CA MET A 13 -9.26 -12.27 -6.18
C MET A 13 -9.98 -11.87 -7.46
N VAL A 14 -9.28 -11.87 -8.59
CA VAL A 14 -9.90 -11.64 -9.90
C VAL A 14 -10.89 -12.75 -10.22
N ALA A 15 -10.55 -14.01 -9.96
CA ALA A 15 -11.45 -15.14 -10.16
C ALA A 15 -12.74 -15.01 -9.32
N ILE A 16 -12.65 -14.54 -8.06
CA ILE A 16 -13.82 -14.25 -7.24
C ILE A 16 -14.64 -13.12 -7.88
N LEU A 17 -14.02 -12.00 -8.24
CA LEU A 17 -14.71 -10.87 -8.87
C LEU A 17 -15.42 -11.29 -10.17
N GLU A 18 -14.80 -12.12 -11.00
CA GLU A 18 -15.41 -12.60 -12.24
C GLU A 18 -16.58 -13.54 -12.02
N ARG A 19 -16.53 -14.34 -10.95
CA ARG A 19 -17.58 -15.30 -10.60
C ARG A 19 -18.79 -14.62 -9.96
N GLU A 20 -18.55 -13.64 -9.09
CA GLU A 20 -19.58 -13.05 -8.24
C GLU A 20 -20.21 -11.77 -8.83
N ALA A 21 -19.59 -11.15 -9.84
CA ALA A 21 -20.11 -9.92 -10.43
C ALA A 21 -21.32 -10.16 -11.34
N LEU A 22 -22.37 -9.34 -11.17
CA LEU A 22 -23.52 -9.31 -12.07
C LEU A 22 -23.22 -8.54 -13.36
N TYR A 23 -22.24 -7.66 -13.31
CA TYR A 23 -21.78 -6.89 -14.45
C TYR A 23 -20.29 -6.57 -14.29
N LYS A 24 -19.54 -6.62 -15.39
CA LYS A 24 -18.12 -6.29 -15.41
C LYS A 24 -17.74 -5.54 -16.67
N ILE A 25 -16.76 -4.64 -16.54
CA ILE A 25 -16.10 -4.00 -17.68
C ILE A 25 -14.60 -4.08 -17.45
N SER A 26 -13.87 -4.61 -18.44
CA SER A 26 -12.43 -4.73 -18.35
C SER A 26 -11.71 -3.37 -18.44
N PHE A 27 -10.47 -3.35 -17.95
CA PHE A 27 -9.57 -2.19 -18.07
C PHE A 27 -9.43 -1.75 -19.54
N LEU A 28 -9.29 -2.71 -20.47
CA LEU A 28 -9.17 -2.43 -21.89
C LEU A 28 -10.43 -1.79 -22.46
N GLU A 29 -11.62 -2.28 -22.10
CA GLU A 29 -12.88 -1.70 -22.57
C GLU A 29 -13.10 -0.28 -22.04
N LEU A 30 -12.68 -0.01 -20.80
CA LEU A 30 -12.74 1.32 -20.21
C LEU A 30 -11.76 2.29 -20.88
N THR A 31 -10.49 1.90 -20.99
CA THR A 31 -9.39 2.80 -21.38
C THR A 31 -9.04 2.80 -22.87
N GLY A 32 -9.36 1.72 -23.59
CA GLY A 32 -8.93 1.50 -24.98
C GLY A 32 -7.48 1.04 -25.12
N THR A 33 -6.76 0.78 -24.02
CA THR A 33 -5.37 0.30 -23.99
C THR A 33 -5.18 -0.74 -22.89
N GLN A 34 -4.13 -1.57 -23.01
CA GLN A 34 -3.69 -2.45 -21.92
C GLN A 34 -2.69 -1.77 -20.98
N HIS A 35 -2.16 -0.61 -21.38
CA HIS A 35 -1.07 0.04 -20.72
C HIS A 35 -1.55 1.30 -19.99
N PRO A 36 -1.40 1.39 -18.65
CA PRO A 36 -1.87 2.56 -17.92
C PRO A 36 -1.19 3.85 -18.37
N TRP A 37 0.09 3.81 -18.77
CA TRP A 37 0.84 4.99 -19.22
C TRP A 37 0.41 5.58 -20.57
N ASP A 38 -0.41 4.86 -21.34
CA ASP A 38 -1.00 5.39 -22.58
C ASP A 38 -2.26 6.24 -22.28
N VAL A 39 -2.72 6.26 -21.03
CA VAL A 39 -3.91 6.99 -20.61
C VAL A 39 -3.56 8.45 -20.31
N ASP A 40 -3.97 9.34 -21.21
CA ASP A 40 -3.87 10.78 -21.03
C ASP A 40 -5.10 11.39 -20.33
N TYR A 41 -5.12 12.71 -20.15
CA TYR A 41 -6.25 13.42 -19.54
C TYR A 41 -7.57 13.23 -20.29
N LYS A 42 -7.53 13.14 -21.62
CA LYS A 42 -8.73 12.96 -22.44
C LYS A 42 -9.30 11.57 -22.23
N ILE A 43 -8.45 10.54 -22.21
CA ILE A 43 -8.85 9.16 -21.94
C ILE A 43 -9.36 9.03 -20.51
N LEU A 44 -8.74 9.66 -19.50
CA LEU A 44 -9.25 9.71 -18.12
C LEU A 44 -10.70 10.20 -18.06
N LYS A 45 -11.04 11.28 -18.77
CA LYS A 45 -12.42 11.79 -18.83
C LYS A 45 -13.37 10.85 -19.58
N GLN A 46 -12.90 10.14 -20.59
CA GLN A 46 -13.70 9.11 -21.25
C GLN A 46 -13.97 7.91 -20.33
N VAL A 47 -12.96 7.46 -19.58
CA VAL A 47 -13.09 6.40 -18.57
C VAL A 47 -14.13 6.79 -17.52
N GLN A 48 -14.05 8.02 -17.00
CA GLN A 48 -15.03 8.55 -16.06
C GLN A 48 -16.46 8.54 -16.65
N ALA A 49 -16.63 8.98 -17.89
CA ALA A 49 -17.94 8.95 -18.56
C ALA A 49 -18.47 7.53 -18.78
N LYS A 50 -17.60 6.58 -19.17
CA LYS A 50 -17.97 5.17 -19.34
C LYS A 50 -18.36 4.51 -18.02
N LEU A 51 -17.57 4.71 -16.96
CA LEU A 51 -17.89 4.21 -15.63
C LEU A 51 -19.22 4.77 -15.13
N LYS A 52 -19.47 6.07 -15.34
CA LYS A 52 -20.74 6.69 -14.96
C LYS A 52 -21.92 6.09 -15.72
N SER A 53 -21.78 5.93 -17.03
CA SER A 53 -22.83 5.29 -17.86
C SER A 53 -23.07 3.84 -17.45
N ALA A 54 -22.03 3.10 -17.09
CA ALA A 54 -22.13 1.74 -16.61
C ALA A 54 -22.86 1.67 -15.27
N GLU A 55 -22.47 2.52 -14.30
CA GLU A 55 -23.13 2.66 -12.99
C GLU A 55 -24.63 2.92 -13.14
N GLU A 56 -25.01 3.88 -14.00
CA GLU A 56 -26.42 4.21 -14.28
C GLU A 56 -27.16 3.05 -14.94
N THR A 57 -26.52 2.31 -15.85
CA THR A 57 -27.12 1.18 -16.56
C THR A 57 -27.34 0.01 -15.61
N VAL A 58 -26.35 -0.32 -14.79
CA VAL A 58 -26.40 -1.41 -13.82
C VAL A 58 -27.48 -1.14 -12.78
N ARG A 59 -27.55 0.07 -12.21
CA ARG A 59 -28.60 0.43 -11.24
C ARG A 59 -30.01 0.45 -11.83
N LYS A 60 -30.16 0.77 -13.12
CA LYS A 60 -31.46 0.65 -13.82
C LYS A 60 -31.85 -0.80 -14.09
N THR A 61 -30.86 -1.66 -14.34
CA THR A 61 -31.08 -3.08 -14.65
C THR A 61 -31.43 -3.88 -13.39
N TYR A 62 -30.83 -3.51 -12.26
CA TYR A 62 -31.02 -4.16 -10.97
C TYR A 62 -31.48 -3.14 -9.90
N PRO A 63 -32.70 -2.59 -10.00
CA PRO A 63 -33.16 -1.49 -9.15
C PRO A 63 -33.39 -1.88 -7.69
N ASP A 64 -33.62 -3.17 -7.42
CA ASP A 64 -33.92 -3.72 -6.09
C ASP A 64 -32.69 -4.33 -5.40
N GLU A 65 -31.53 -4.32 -6.07
CA GLU A 65 -30.29 -4.93 -5.56
C GLU A 65 -29.35 -3.87 -4.95
N GLU A 66 -28.74 -4.22 -3.82
CA GLU A 66 -27.65 -3.44 -3.22
C GLU A 66 -26.35 -3.78 -3.97
N LEU A 67 -26.00 -2.97 -4.97
CA LEU A 67 -24.81 -3.19 -5.80
C LEU A 67 -23.65 -2.29 -5.40
N THR A 68 -22.46 -2.90 -5.33
CA THR A 68 -21.20 -2.21 -5.05
C THR A 68 -20.23 -2.42 -6.20
N CYS A 69 -19.72 -1.33 -6.77
CA CYS A 69 -18.66 -1.38 -7.76
C CYS A 69 -17.30 -1.57 -7.06
N VAL A 70 -16.69 -2.73 -7.24
CA VAL A 70 -15.31 -3.00 -6.83
C VAL A 70 -14.40 -2.79 -8.02
N ILE A 71 -13.40 -1.93 -7.83
CA ILE A 71 -12.40 -1.62 -8.85
C ILE A 71 -11.13 -2.43 -8.58
N SER A 72 -10.63 -3.11 -9.61
CA SER A 72 -9.33 -3.79 -9.59
C SER A 72 -8.43 -3.31 -10.74
N GLY A 73 -7.19 -3.82 -10.80
CA GLY A 73 -6.31 -3.59 -11.95
C GLY A 73 -6.83 -4.21 -13.26
N HIS A 74 -7.83 -5.08 -13.20
CA HIS A 74 -8.42 -5.76 -14.36
C HIS A 74 -9.67 -5.07 -14.90
N GLY A 75 -10.30 -4.19 -14.13
CA GLY A 75 -11.55 -3.56 -14.52
C GLY A 75 -12.44 -3.15 -13.34
N ALA A 76 -13.70 -2.91 -13.66
CA ALA A 76 -14.76 -2.58 -12.71
C ALA A 76 -15.77 -3.73 -12.65
N PHE A 77 -16.18 -4.10 -11.43
CA PHE A 77 -17.01 -5.26 -11.15
C PHE A 77 -18.15 -4.84 -10.22
N TRP A 78 -19.40 -5.07 -10.62
CA TRP A 78 -20.55 -4.75 -9.80
C TRP A 78 -21.05 -6.02 -9.11
N LEU A 79 -20.86 -6.05 -7.79
CA LEU A 79 -21.21 -7.20 -6.96
C LEU A 79 -22.48 -6.90 -6.17
N PRO A 80 -23.40 -7.89 -6.05
CA PRO A 80 -24.42 -7.87 -5.02
C PRO A 80 -23.79 -8.11 -3.65
N LEU A 81 -24.55 -7.89 -2.58
CA LEU A 81 -24.04 -8.02 -1.21
C LEU A 81 -23.37 -9.37 -0.93
N ALA A 82 -23.97 -10.48 -1.36
CA ALA A 82 -23.39 -11.82 -1.19
C ALA A 82 -22.04 -11.98 -1.89
N GLY A 83 -21.93 -11.46 -3.12
CA GLY A 83 -20.67 -11.46 -3.88
C GLY A 83 -19.61 -10.59 -3.24
N LEU A 84 -20.02 -9.44 -2.67
CA LEU A 84 -19.14 -8.56 -1.92
C LEU A 84 -18.58 -9.23 -0.65
N GLU A 85 -19.41 -9.96 0.09
CA GLU A 85 -18.94 -10.69 1.28
C GLU A 85 -17.89 -11.74 0.93
N GLU A 86 -18.08 -12.48 -0.17
CA GLU A 86 -17.08 -13.45 -0.64
C GLU A 86 -15.78 -12.76 -1.10
N PHE A 87 -15.90 -11.60 -1.76
CA PHE A 87 -14.74 -10.78 -2.10
C PHE A 87 -13.98 -10.34 -0.85
N VAL A 88 -14.66 -9.78 0.16
CA VAL A 88 -14.02 -9.29 1.40
C VAL A 88 -13.34 -10.43 2.15
N LYS A 89 -13.99 -11.59 2.31
CA LYS A 89 -13.37 -12.78 2.91
C LYS A 89 -12.12 -13.24 2.14
N GLY A 90 -12.18 -13.19 0.81
CA GLY A 90 -11.03 -13.47 -0.04
C GLY A 90 -9.89 -12.47 0.17
N PHE A 91 -10.24 -11.20 0.26
CA PHE A 91 -9.31 -10.07 0.39
C PHE A 91 -8.59 -10.05 1.75
N GLU A 92 -9.23 -10.50 2.82
CA GLU A 92 -8.64 -10.56 4.16
C GLU A 92 -7.61 -11.70 4.34
N LYS A 93 -7.70 -12.79 3.56
CA LYS A 93 -6.79 -13.93 3.69
C LYS A 93 -5.32 -13.57 3.44
N PRO A 94 -4.96 -12.88 2.32
CA PRO A 94 -3.61 -12.37 2.13
C PRO A 94 -3.16 -11.46 3.26
N LEU A 95 -4.03 -10.57 3.76
CA LEU A 95 -3.69 -9.63 4.85
C LEU A 95 -3.30 -10.35 6.13
N ASN A 96 -4.02 -11.40 6.50
CA ASN A 96 -3.72 -12.19 7.68
C ASN A 96 -2.38 -12.92 7.52
N LYS A 97 -2.05 -13.38 6.31
CA LYS A 97 -0.73 -13.95 6.02
C LYS A 97 0.38 -12.91 6.13
N LEU A 98 0.18 -11.69 5.63
CA LEU A 98 1.15 -10.59 5.74
C LEU A 98 1.42 -10.20 7.19
N LYS A 99 0.41 -10.20 8.06
CA LYS A 99 0.59 -9.97 9.50
C LYS A 99 1.46 -11.03 10.18
N LEU A 100 1.46 -12.27 9.67
CA LEU A 100 2.20 -13.40 10.24
C LEU A 100 3.63 -13.51 9.68
N ASP A 101 3.80 -13.29 8.38
CA ASP A 101 5.07 -13.51 7.68
C ASP A 101 6.03 -12.31 7.76
N GLY A 102 5.59 -11.19 8.35
CA GLY A 102 6.39 -9.97 8.49
C GLY A 102 6.30 -9.04 7.29
N PRO A 103 7.19 -8.02 7.19
CA PRO A 103 7.12 -6.98 6.16
C PRO A 103 7.20 -7.56 4.74
N LEU A 104 6.76 -6.77 3.76
CA LEU A 104 6.84 -7.03 2.32
C LEU A 104 8.05 -6.32 1.70
N PRO A 105 9.27 -6.87 1.83
CA PRO A 105 10.47 -6.17 1.43
C PRO A 105 10.59 -5.98 -0.08
N VAL A 106 10.68 -4.71 -0.45
CA VAL A 106 11.11 -4.13 -1.71
C VAL A 106 12.38 -4.74 -2.28
N TRP A 107 13.38 -4.85 -1.42
CA TRP A 107 14.70 -5.35 -1.80
C TRP A 107 14.67 -6.82 -2.25
N LYS A 108 13.63 -7.60 -1.91
CA LYS A 108 13.46 -8.99 -2.41
C LYS A 108 12.83 -9.08 -3.80
N LEU A 109 12.39 -7.96 -4.36
CA LEU A 109 11.83 -7.89 -5.70
C LEU A 109 12.93 -7.57 -6.72
N THR A 110 12.90 -8.25 -7.86
CA THR A 110 13.65 -7.81 -9.03
C THR A 110 13.10 -6.48 -9.55
N THR A 111 13.90 -5.75 -10.33
CA THR A 111 13.43 -4.51 -10.97
C THR A 111 12.16 -4.74 -11.79
N ALA A 112 12.07 -5.87 -12.51
CA ALA A 112 10.90 -6.26 -13.27
C ALA A 112 9.65 -6.47 -12.39
N GLU A 113 9.81 -7.05 -11.21
CA GLU A 113 8.71 -7.27 -10.26
C GLU A 113 8.25 -5.96 -9.61
N VAL A 114 9.16 -5.04 -9.28
CA VAL A 114 8.80 -3.70 -8.83
C VAL A 114 8.01 -2.95 -9.90
N ILE A 115 8.47 -3.02 -11.16
CA ILE A 115 7.76 -2.44 -12.31
C ILE A 115 6.36 -3.05 -12.44
N ALA A 116 6.26 -4.39 -12.44
CA ALA A 116 4.97 -5.07 -12.57
C ALA A 116 3.99 -4.68 -11.44
N SER A 117 4.50 -4.57 -10.22
CA SER A 117 3.72 -4.15 -9.04
C SER A 117 3.24 -2.71 -9.17
N HIS A 118 4.12 -1.80 -9.62
CA HIS A 118 3.76 -0.42 -9.88
C HIS A 118 2.71 -0.30 -11.01
N ILE A 119 2.86 -1.03 -12.11
CA ILE A 119 1.90 -1.06 -13.22
C ILE A 119 0.53 -1.55 -12.73
N SER A 120 0.50 -2.63 -11.96
CA SER A 120 -0.75 -3.17 -11.40
C SER A 120 -1.44 -2.15 -10.47
N ASN A 121 -0.67 -1.53 -9.57
CA ASN A 121 -1.16 -0.48 -8.71
C ASN A 121 -1.70 0.72 -9.52
N MET A 122 -1.01 1.12 -10.59
CA MET A 122 -1.44 2.22 -11.46
C MET A 122 -2.74 1.93 -12.18
N ARG A 123 -2.95 0.71 -12.69
CA ARG A 123 -4.23 0.33 -13.31
C ARG A 123 -5.39 0.49 -12.32
N ARG A 124 -5.22 -0.02 -11.10
CA ARG A 124 -6.23 0.11 -10.04
C ARG A 124 -6.45 1.57 -9.67
N LEU A 125 -5.38 2.31 -9.38
CA LEU A 125 -5.43 3.68 -8.91
C LEU A 125 -6.11 4.62 -9.92
N LEU A 126 -5.84 4.42 -11.21
CA LEU A 126 -6.48 5.15 -12.30
C LEU A 126 -7.99 4.96 -12.28
N LEU A 127 -8.44 3.70 -12.28
CA LEU A 127 -9.86 3.39 -12.29
C LEU A 127 -10.55 3.85 -10.99
N THR A 128 -9.92 3.69 -9.84
CA THR A 128 -10.47 4.15 -8.56
C THR A 128 -10.61 5.66 -8.54
N ALA A 129 -9.60 6.41 -8.98
CA ALA A 129 -9.67 7.87 -9.00
C ALA A 129 -10.79 8.38 -9.94
N CYS A 130 -11.01 7.72 -11.08
CA CYS A 130 -12.14 8.03 -11.94
C CYS A 130 -13.48 7.73 -11.27
N HIS A 131 -13.56 6.60 -10.54
CA HIS A 131 -14.77 6.16 -9.87
C HIS A 131 -15.11 7.01 -8.64
N ASP A 132 -14.11 7.43 -7.86
CA ASP A 132 -14.30 8.23 -6.66
C ASP A 132 -15.09 9.51 -6.96
N LEU A 133 -14.75 10.20 -8.06
CA LEU A 133 -15.45 11.43 -8.45
C LEU A 133 -16.91 11.18 -8.86
N ILE A 134 -17.23 9.98 -9.34
CA ILE A 134 -18.61 9.60 -9.67
C ILE A 134 -19.40 9.37 -8.37
N LEU A 135 -18.84 8.57 -7.46
CA LEU A 135 -19.45 8.31 -6.15
C LEU A 135 -19.62 9.58 -5.35
N LEU A 136 -18.64 10.49 -5.38
CA LEU A 136 -18.66 11.73 -4.63
C LEU A 136 -19.83 12.62 -5.08
N GLU A 137 -20.04 12.75 -6.40
CA GLU A 137 -21.18 13.52 -6.92
C GLU A 137 -22.52 12.87 -6.57
N GLN A 138 -22.60 11.53 -6.57
CA GLN A 138 -23.82 10.81 -6.16
C GLN A 138 -24.14 10.98 -4.68
N LEU A 139 -23.12 11.13 -3.82
CA LEU A 139 -23.27 11.29 -2.38
C LEU A 139 -23.30 12.75 -1.92
N LYS A 140 -23.29 13.71 -2.84
CA LYS A 140 -23.19 15.14 -2.56
C LYS A 140 -24.22 15.65 -1.55
N ASP A 141 -25.48 15.27 -1.72
CA ASP A 141 -26.55 15.68 -0.81
C ASP A 141 -26.40 15.05 0.58
N SER A 142 -25.90 13.81 0.65
CA SER A 142 -25.63 13.11 1.92
C SER A 142 -24.41 13.69 2.66
N LEU A 143 -23.44 14.21 1.91
CA LEU A 143 -22.21 14.79 2.46
C LEU A 143 -22.37 16.26 2.88
N GLY A 144 -23.31 16.99 2.27
CA GLY A 144 -23.57 18.40 2.56
C GLY A 144 -22.29 19.25 2.48
N ASN A 145 -21.98 19.97 3.56
CA ASN A 145 -20.81 20.86 3.61
C ASN A 145 -19.46 20.14 3.48
N ASN A 146 -19.40 18.83 3.78
CA ASN A 146 -18.16 18.04 3.69
C ASN A 146 -17.80 17.67 2.24
N HIS A 147 -18.75 17.77 1.30
CA HIS A 147 -18.52 17.45 -0.11
C HIS A 147 -17.35 18.25 -0.70
N THR A 148 -17.30 19.57 -0.47
CA THR A 148 -16.25 20.45 -1.04
C THR A 148 -14.86 20.10 -0.52
N PHE A 149 -14.76 19.67 0.75
CA PHE A 149 -13.49 19.22 1.32
C PHE A 149 -13.02 17.93 0.63
N LEU A 150 -13.89 16.91 0.58
CA LEU A 150 -13.58 15.62 -0.05
C LEU A 150 -13.28 15.77 -1.54
N GLN A 151 -13.99 16.66 -2.24
CA GLN A 151 -13.73 16.95 -3.65
C GLN A 151 -12.29 17.40 -3.88
N ARG A 152 -11.76 18.29 -3.03
CA ARG A 152 -10.35 18.73 -3.14
C ARG A 152 -9.38 17.59 -2.88
N GLU A 153 -9.67 16.71 -1.93
CA GLU A 153 -8.84 15.55 -1.61
C GLU A 153 -8.79 14.56 -2.80
N PHE A 154 -9.93 14.25 -3.42
CA PHE A 154 -9.98 13.35 -4.58
C PHE A 154 -9.39 13.98 -5.85
N GLU A 155 -9.56 15.28 -6.06
CA GLU A 155 -8.87 16.01 -7.13
C GLU A 155 -7.34 16.01 -6.95
N ASN A 156 -6.85 16.11 -5.71
CA ASN A 156 -5.43 15.98 -5.41
C ASN A 156 -4.94 14.56 -5.76
N CYS A 157 -5.71 13.52 -5.41
CA CYS A 157 -5.40 12.15 -5.79
C CYS A 157 -5.32 12.00 -7.32
N GLU A 158 -6.31 12.50 -8.08
CA GLU A 158 -6.30 12.47 -9.55
C GLU A 158 -5.05 13.15 -10.13
N ARG A 159 -4.61 14.29 -9.55
CA ARG A 159 -3.36 14.96 -9.97
C ARG A 159 -2.13 14.08 -9.72
N THR A 160 -2.06 13.38 -8.58
CA THR A 160 -0.97 12.44 -8.31
C THR A 160 -0.97 11.28 -9.29
N VAL A 161 -2.14 10.71 -9.62
CA VAL A 161 -2.25 9.66 -10.65
C VAL A 161 -1.66 10.15 -11.97
N ARG A 162 -2.01 11.35 -12.41
CA ARG A 162 -1.47 11.91 -13.67
C ARG A 162 0.05 12.05 -13.65
N LYS A 163 0.63 12.52 -12.55
CA LYS A 163 2.09 12.61 -12.41
C LYS A 163 2.76 11.25 -12.53
N LEU A 164 2.22 10.24 -11.86
CA LEU A 164 2.74 8.86 -11.93
C LEU A 164 2.61 8.29 -13.35
N LEU A 165 1.50 8.55 -14.04
CA LEU A 165 1.31 8.15 -15.45
C LEU A 165 2.34 8.80 -16.37
N GLU A 166 2.59 10.10 -16.22
CA GLU A 166 3.62 10.81 -17.00
C GLU A 166 5.03 10.27 -16.71
N GLU A 167 5.31 9.92 -15.45
CA GLU A 167 6.58 9.34 -15.07
C GLU A 167 6.81 7.97 -15.72
N ILE A 168 5.84 7.07 -15.64
CA ILE A 168 5.97 5.74 -16.23
C ILE A 168 6.01 5.79 -17.77
N ALA A 169 5.28 6.73 -18.40
CA ALA A 169 5.35 6.99 -19.84
C ALA A 169 6.74 7.44 -20.29
N LYS A 170 7.39 8.33 -19.52
CA LYS A 170 8.78 8.77 -19.78
C LYS A 170 9.79 7.62 -19.68
N GLN A 171 9.48 6.59 -18.88
CA GLN A 171 10.36 5.44 -18.67
C GLN A 171 10.15 4.29 -19.66
N GLY A 172 9.11 4.29 -20.50
CA GLY A 172 8.75 3.18 -21.39
C GLY A 172 9.93 2.44 -22.07
N PRO A 173 10.88 3.15 -22.72
CA PRO A 173 12.05 2.52 -23.34
C PRO A 173 13.00 1.82 -22.35
N ASN A 174 13.13 2.34 -21.12
CA ASN A 174 13.95 1.76 -20.06
C ASN A 174 13.25 0.55 -19.41
N LEU A 175 11.93 0.61 -19.25
CA LEU A 175 11.12 -0.49 -18.71
C LEU A 175 11.23 -1.74 -19.58
N THR A 176 11.11 -1.58 -20.90
CA THR A 176 11.20 -2.70 -21.86
C THR A 176 12.55 -3.41 -21.79
N ARG A 177 13.63 -2.67 -21.46
CA ARG A 177 14.95 -3.27 -21.27
C ARG A 177 15.06 -3.97 -19.94
N ALA A 178 14.61 -3.36 -18.85
CA ALA A 178 14.72 -3.91 -17.49
C ALA A 178 13.97 -5.23 -17.27
N ILE A 179 12.99 -5.54 -18.12
CA ILE A 179 12.28 -6.82 -18.13
C ILE A 179 12.97 -7.90 -18.99
N SER A 180 14.20 -7.66 -19.50
CA SER A 180 14.95 -8.70 -20.20
C SER A 180 15.35 -9.83 -19.24
N THR A 181 15.37 -11.06 -19.75
CA THR A 181 15.71 -12.25 -18.96
C THR A 181 17.08 -12.12 -18.29
N ASN A 182 18.05 -11.50 -18.96
CA ASN A 182 19.40 -11.35 -18.39
C ASN A 182 19.42 -10.41 -17.17
N PHE A 183 18.71 -9.28 -17.20
CA PHE A 183 18.64 -8.39 -16.04
C PHE A 183 17.80 -8.99 -14.91
N MET A 184 16.70 -9.68 -15.22
CA MET A 184 15.91 -10.38 -14.21
C MET A 184 16.72 -11.46 -13.49
N LEU A 185 17.49 -12.27 -14.23
CA LEU A 185 18.36 -13.29 -13.64
C LEU A 185 19.47 -12.66 -12.81
N MET A 186 20.04 -11.54 -13.28
CA MET A 186 21.06 -10.79 -12.52
C MET A 186 20.52 -10.29 -11.18
N ASP A 187 19.35 -9.63 -11.17
CA ASP A 187 18.71 -9.17 -9.93
C ASP A 187 18.42 -10.37 -9.02
N ARG A 188 17.91 -11.48 -9.58
CA ARG A 188 17.58 -12.65 -8.76
C ARG A 188 18.81 -13.33 -8.15
N VAL A 189 19.95 -13.37 -8.85
CA VAL A 189 21.21 -13.84 -8.28
C VAL A 189 21.63 -12.99 -7.09
N ARG A 190 21.59 -11.66 -7.23
CA ARG A 190 21.96 -10.71 -6.15
C ARG A 190 21.06 -10.82 -4.94
N ILE A 191 19.74 -10.87 -5.17
CA ILE A 191 18.76 -11.04 -4.10
C ILE A 191 19.01 -12.36 -3.37
N THR A 192 19.30 -13.44 -4.12
CA THR A 192 19.55 -14.76 -3.51
C THR A 192 20.86 -14.76 -2.71
N GLU A 193 21.92 -14.14 -3.21
CA GLU A 193 23.18 -13.96 -2.48
C GLU A 193 22.94 -13.19 -1.17
N GLU A 194 22.24 -12.06 -1.23
CA GLU A 194 21.92 -11.26 -0.05
C GLU A 194 21.04 -12.02 0.97
N MET A 195 20.07 -12.82 0.51
CA MET A 195 19.25 -13.68 1.39
C MET A 195 20.09 -14.76 2.09
N ILE A 196 21.10 -15.32 1.41
CA ILE A 196 22.03 -16.29 2.02
C ILE A 196 22.91 -15.58 3.06
N GLU A 197 23.47 -14.42 2.71
CA GLU A 197 24.32 -13.64 3.60
C GLU A 197 23.59 -13.17 4.87
N ARG A 198 22.30 -12.84 4.75
CA ARG A 198 21.41 -12.51 5.88
C ARG A 198 20.93 -13.74 6.68
N GLY A 199 21.26 -14.96 6.23
CA GLY A 199 20.83 -16.20 6.88
C GLY A 199 19.35 -16.53 6.71
N GLU A 200 18.64 -15.82 5.84
CA GLU A 200 17.23 -16.07 5.51
C GLU A 200 17.06 -17.32 4.65
N LEU A 201 18.14 -17.73 3.98
CA LEU A 201 18.12 -18.85 3.06
C LEU A 201 19.43 -19.65 3.15
N LYS A 202 19.31 -20.99 3.08
CA LYS A 202 20.45 -21.90 3.21
C LYS A 202 20.79 -22.55 1.88
N SER A 203 22.08 -22.67 1.58
CA SER A 203 22.59 -23.25 0.32
C SER A 203 22.10 -24.69 0.10
N GLU A 204 21.94 -25.47 1.18
CA GLU A 204 21.44 -26.84 1.12
C GLU A 204 20.00 -26.91 0.58
N THR A 205 19.19 -25.87 0.82
CA THR A 205 17.81 -25.78 0.34
C THR A 205 17.74 -25.45 -1.15
N LEU A 206 18.77 -24.77 -1.68
CA LEU A 206 18.83 -24.35 -3.09
C LEU A 206 19.36 -25.43 -4.02
N GLY A 207 20.17 -26.35 -3.50
CA GLY A 207 20.88 -27.35 -4.29
C GLY A 207 22.09 -26.79 -5.05
N TYR A 208 22.54 -25.57 -4.72
CA TYR A 208 23.77 -24.96 -5.24
C TYR A 208 24.44 -24.09 -4.18
N SER A 209 25.75 -23.87 -4.33
CA SER A 209 26.58 -23.11 -3.38
C SER A 209 26.60 -21.61 -3.68
N LEU A 210 27.07 -20.82 -2.72
CA LEU A 210 27.35 -19.38 -2.91
C LEU A 210 28.39 -19.15 -4.03
N ASP A 211 29.37 -20.05 -4.18
CA ASP A 211 30.36 -19.97 -5.25
C ASP A 211 29.74 -20.25 -6.63
N ASP A 212 28.71 -21.11 -6.71
CA ASP A 212 27.94 -21.31 -7.94
C ASP A 212 27.20 -20.03 -8.33
N LEU A 213 26.58 -19.34 -7.36
CA LEU A 213 25.91 -18.05 -7.59
C LEU A 213 26.88 -16.99 -8.11
N ARG A 214 28.06 -16.85 -7.50
CA ARG A 214 29.08 -15.89 -7.95
C ARG A 214 29.62 -16.20 -9.34
N ARG A 215 29.75 -17.49 -9.71
CA ARG A 215 30.08 -17.88 -11.08
C ARG A 215 28.96 -17.48 -12.06
N ALA A 216 27.71 -17.70 -11.69
CA ALA A 216 26.56 -17.30 -12.50
C ALA A 216 26.49 -15.77 -12.66
N GLU A 217 26.75 -15.00 -11.59
CA GLU A 217 26.78 -13.54 -11.62
C GLU A 217 27.81 -13.03 -12.66
N ASN A 218 29.04 -13.56 -12.65
CA ASN A 218 30.07 -13.17 -13.60
C ASN A 218 29.66 -13.40 -15.06
N VAL A 219 29.03 -14.54 -15.36
CA VAL A 219 28.55 -14.85 -16.71
C VAL A 219 27.40 -13.92 -17.11
N LEU A 220 26.46 -13.68 -16.21
CA LEU A 220 25.33 -12.78 -16.45
C LEU A 220 25.80 -11.34 -16.62
N GLU A 221 26.82 -10.91 -15.88
CA GLU A 221 27.37 -9.57 -15.97
C GLU A 221 27.93 -9.28 -17.37
N GLU A 222 28.66 -10.22 -17.96
CA GLU A 222 29.16 -10.07 -19.32
C GLU A 222 28.02 -10.05 -20.37
N ARG A 223 26.93 -10.79 -20.14
CA ARG A 223 25.74 -10.71 -21.01
C ARG A 223 25.04 -9.36 -20.88
N CYS A 224 24.83 -8.90 -19.66
CA CYS A 224 24.21 -7.62 -19.34
C CYS A 224 25.01 -6.44 -19.90
N LYS A 225 26.35 -6.47 -19.83
CA LYS A 225 27.23 -5.44 -20.42
C LYS A 225 27.13 -5.39 -21.95
N LYS A 226 26.96 -6.54 -22.61
CA LYS A 226 26.76 -6.60 -24.06
C LYS A 226 25.43 -5.98 -24.49
N GLU A 227 24.38 -6.18 -23.70
CA GLU A 227 23.07 -5.55 -23.96
C GLU A 227 23.06 -4.05 -23.64
N LEU A 228 23.68 -3.66 -22.52
CA LEU A 228 23.66 -2.30 -22.03
C LEU A 228 24.97 -1.93 -21.33
N PRO A 229 25.83 -1.13 -21.99
CA PRO A 229 26.97 -0.52 -21.31
C PRO A 229 26.50 0.29 -20.10
N ALA A 230 27.11 0.06 -18.94
CA ALA A 230 26.70 0.60 -17.63
C ALA A 230 25.33 0.12 -17.12
N PHE A 231 24.94 -1.14 -17.40
CA PHE A 231 23.66 -1.70 -16.92
C PHE A 231 23.46 -1.55 -15.41
N ARG A 232 24.50 -1.74 -14.57
CA ARG A 232 24.39 -1.67 -13.10
C ARG A 232 23.81 -0.31 -12.63
N GLN A 233 24.39 0.79 -13.10
CA GLN A 233 23.94 2.14 -12.72
C GLN A 233 22.53 2.43 -13.24
N ARG A 234 22.22 2.02 -14.48
CA ARG A 234 20.92 2.24 -15.09
C ARG A 234 19.81 1.43 -14.41
N LEU A 235 20.08 0.17 -14.09
CA LEU A 235 19.14 -0.72 -13.42
C LEU A 235 18.87 -0.24 -12.00
N GLN A 236 19.91 0.16 -11.26
CA GLN A 236 19.74 0.74 -9.92
C GLN A 236 18.93 2.03 -9.94
N ALA A 237 19.22 2.95 -10.88
CA ALA A 237 18.47 4.19 -11.01
C ALA A 237 16.99 3.93 -11.31
N LEU A 238 16.71 2.99 -12.21
CA LEU A 238 15.34 2.60 -12.54
C LEU A 238 14.64 1.91 -11.37
N PHE A 239 15.31 1.01 -10.67
CA PHE A 239 14.79 0.34 -9.48
C PHE A 239 14.37 1.36 -8.43
N ASN A 240 15.27 2.28 -8.05
CA ASN A 240 15.01 3.31 -7.04
C ASN A 240 13.83 4.20 -7.46
N GLN A 241 13.77 4.58 -8.74
CA GLN A 241 12.69 5.39 -9.26
C GLN A 241 11.34 4.66 -9.19
N MET A 242 11.28 3.41 -9.67
CA MET A 242 10.05 2.62 -9.67
C MET A 242 9.61 2.23 -8.25
N GLN A 243 10.56 2.02 -7.34
CA GLN A 243 10.28 1.82 -5.92
C GLN A 243 9.63 3.06 -5.29
N GLN A 244 10.14 4.26 -5.59
CA GLN A 244 9.55 5.49 -5.09
C GLN A 244 8.16 5.76 -5.70
N ALA A 245 7.98 5.50 -6.99
CA ALA A 245 6.69 5.65 -7.66
C ALA A 245 5.65 4.64 -7.15
N LEU A 246 6.07 3.40 -6.85
CA LEU A 246 5.24 2.39 -6.19
C LEU A 246 4.79 2.88 -4.81
N ARG A 247 5.74 3.35 -3.98
CA ARG A 247 5.47 3.91 -2.65
C ARG A 247 4.48 5.08 -2.68
N GLU A 248 4.64 6.01 -3.62
CA GLU A 248 3.74 7.15 -3.79
C GLU A 248 2.34 6.70 -4.21
N GLY A 249 2.24 5.72 -5.12
CA GLY A 249 0.98 5.12 -5.52
C GLY A 249 0.28 4.37 -4.38
N GLU A 250 1.01 3.57 -3.60
CA GLU A 250 0.49 2.87 -2.41
C GLU A 250 -0.03 3.87 -1.36
N SER A 251 0.75 4.91 -1.07
CA SER A 251 0.33 5.96 -0.14
C SER A 251 -0.91 6.71 -0.63
N THR A 252 -1.02 6.96 -1.93
CA THR A 252 -2.20 7.61 -2.53
C THR A 252 -3.45 6.73 -2.40
N GLN A 253 -3.32 5.42 -2.61
CA GLN A 253 -4.42 4.47 -2.36
C GLN A 253 -4.88 4.51 -0.91
N LEU A 254 -3.95 4.55 0.05
CA LEU A 254 -4.28 4.62 1.47
C LEU A 254 -5.02 5.91 1.83
N ILE A 255 -4.56 7.06 1.32
CA ILE A 255 -5.23 8.35 1.52
C ILE A 255 -6.66 8.27 0.99
N ARG A 256 -6.84 7.82 -0.25
CA ARG A 256 -8.14 7.66 -0.90
C ARG A 256 -9.10 6.78 -0.07
N ALA A 257 -8.66 5.58 0.31
CA ALA A 257 -9.45 4.66 1.11
C ALA A 257 -9.83 5.28 2.47
N SER A 258 -8.88 5.94 3.14
CA SER A 258 -9.13 6.65 4.41
C SER A 258 -10.17 7.76 4.25
N ARG A 259 -10.14 8.53 3.14
CA ARG A 259 -11.12 9.59 2.89
C ARG A 259 -12.52 9.06 2.61
N TRP A 260 -12.64 7.91 1.96
CA TRP A 260 -13.93 7.24 1.81
C TRP A 260 -14.48 6.72 3.14
N GLU A 261 -13.65 6.07 3.94
CA GLU A 261 -14.08 5.61 5.26
C GLU A 261 -14.49 6.78 6.16
N MET A 262 -13.75 7.90 6.10
CA MET A 262 -14.12 9.16 6.74
C MET A 262 -15.47 9.68 6.26
N ALA A 263 -15.69 9.70 4.94
CA ALA A 263 -16.92 10.18 4.32
C ALA A 263 -18.13 9.37 4.80
N PHE A 264 -18.03 8.04 4.84
CA PHE A 264 -19.10 7.18 5.34
C PHE A 264 -19.32 7.33 6.85
N ALA A 265 -18.26 7.54 7.63
CA ALA A 265 -18.38 7.85 9.06
C ALA A 265 -19.11 9.20 9.29
N MET A 266 -18.85 10.21 8.46
CA MET A 266 -19.55 11.52 8.51
C MET A 266 -21.03 11.41 8.12
N ILE A 267 -21.37 10.54 7.17
CA ILE A 267 -22.75 10.26 6.77
C ILE A 267 -23.48 9.47 7.87
N GLY A 268 -22.75 8.65 8.64
CA GLY A 268 -23.30 7.78 9.68
C GLY A 268 -23.90 6.51 9.08
N LYS A 269 -25.12 6.60 8.52
CA LYS A 269 -25.75 5.47 7.82
C LYS A 269 -25.70 5.72 6.30
N PRO A 270 -24.88 4.96 5.54
CA PRO A 270 -24.84 5.10 4.08
C PRO A 270 -26.23 4.96 3.46
N PRO A 271 -26.56 5.77 2.43
CA PRO A 271 -27.82 5.65 1.71
C PRO A 271 -27.93 4.28 1.02
N PRO A 272 -29.15 3.82 0.68
CA PRO A 272 -29.35 2.60 -0.10
C PRO A 272 -28.54 2.65 -1.40
N GLY A 273 -27.92 1.53 -1.75
CA GLY A 273 -27.01 1.40 -2.89
C GLY A 273 -25.55 1.78 -2.59
N PHE A 274 -25.21 2.14 -1.34
CA PHE A 274 -23.87 2.52 -0.92
C PHE A 274 -23.34 1.82 0.33
N GLN A 275 -24.08 0.88 0.92
CA GLN A 275 -23.66 0.19 2.14
C GLN A 275 -22.41 -0.67 1.91
N GLY A 276 -22.32 -1.31 0.75
CA GLY A 276 -21.14 -2.10 0.43
C GLY A 276 -19.88 -1.25 0.21
N TYR A 277 -20.01 0.01 -0.23
CA TYR A 277 -18.84 0.90 -0.35
C TYR A 277 -18.21 1.23 1.00
N SER A 278 -18.99 1.36 2.08
CA SER A 278 -18.40 1.56 3.40
C SER A 278 -17.57 0.34 3.83
N ILE A 279 -18.06 -0.87 3.56
CA ILE A 279 -17.36 -2.12 3.87
C ILE A 279 -16.04 -2.21 3.08
N VAL A 280 -16.10 -1.96 1.76
CA VAL A 280 -14.92 -1.98 0.90
C VAL A 280 -13.89 -0.95 1.34
N SER A 281 -14.31 0.28 1.63
CA SER A 281 -13.39 1.36 2.00
C SER A 281 -12.58 1.04 3.27
N GLU A 282 -13.20 0.40 4.26
CA GLU A 282 -12.53 -0.02 5.49
C GLU A 282 -11.56 -1.18 5.25
N ALA A 283 -11.97 -2.19 4.48
CA ALA A 283 -11.11 -3.31 4.10
C ALA A 283 -9.88 -2.82 3.30
N GLU A 284 -10.08 -1.94 2.33
CA GLU A 284 -9.02 -1.31 1.54
C GLU A 284 -8.09 -0.48 2.40
N ARG A 285 -8.61 0.33 3.34
CA ARG A 285 -7.76 1.12 4.24
C ARG A 285 -6.90 0.20 5.10
N ASN A 286 -7.49 -0.79 5.76
CA ASN A 286 -6.76 -1.74 6.61
C ASN A 286 -5.64 -2.43 5.85
N SER A 287 -5.94 -2.87 4.64
CA SER A 287 -4.99 -3.49 3.73
C SER A 287 -3.84 -2.56 3.36
N MET A 288 -4.15 -1.35 2.89
CA MET A 288 -3.13 -0.40 2.46
C MET A 288 -2.31 0.15 3.63
N SER A 289 -2.87 0.23 4.84
CA SER A 289 -2.12 0.61 6.04
C SER A 289 -0.97 -0.36 6.31
N ILE A 290 -1.18 -1.67 6.12
CA ILE A 290 -0.13 -2.69 6.33
C ILE A 290 1.00 -2.48 5.31
N ILE A 291 0.65 -2.29 4.05
CA ILE A 291 1.64 -2.11 2.97
C ILE A 291 2.42 -0.83 3.13
N VAL A 292 1.74 0.29 3.37
CA VAL A 292 2.41 1.58 3.55
C VAL A 292 3.29 1.54 4.80
N SER A 293 2.83 0.99 5.93
CA SER A 293 3.69 0.84 7.11
C SER A 293 4.93 0.00 6.82
N SER A 294 4.76 -1.16 6.17
CA SER A 294 5.90 -2.00 5.78
C SER A 294 6.87 -1.28 4.84
N ARG A 295 6.35 -0.44 3.93
CA ARG A 295 7.14 0.35 2.99
C ARG A 295 7.97 1.42 3.70
N GLU A 296 7.35 2.12 4.65
CA GLU A 296 7.99 3.17 5.44
C GLU A 296 9.04 2.61 6.40
N GLU A 297 8.81 1.40 6.94
CA GLU A 297 9.77 0.68 7.76
C GLU A 297 11.03 0.31 6.96
N GLU A 298 10.86 -0.18 5.73
CA GLU A 298 11.99 -0.57 4.88
C GLU A 298 12.77 0.63 4.32
N LEU A 299 12.07 1.63 3.76
CA LEU A 299 12.69 2.71 3.00
C LEU A 299 12.97 3.96 3.84
N GLY A 300 12.64 3.93 5.12
CA GLY A 300 12.66 5.08 6.02
C GLY A 300 11.50 6.04 5.77
N SER A 301 11.19 6.91 6.73
CA SER A 301 10.00 7.77 6.69
C SER A 301 10.00 8.80 5.55
N SER A 302 8.84 9.01 4.90
CA SER A 302 8.58 10.07 3.92
C SER A 302 7.39 10.95 4.30
N GLU A 303 7.33 12.16 3.73
CA GLU A 303 6.20 13.06 3.93
C GLU A 303 4.87 12.50 3.40
N ILE A 304 4.89 11.75 2.29
CA ILE A 304 3.68 11.14 1.73
C ILE A 304 3.18 9.97 2.58
N GLY A 305 4.10 9.15 3.11
CA GLY A 305 3.78 8.08 4.06
C GLY A 305 3.22 8.64 5.37
N LYS A 306 3.84 9.68 5.93
CA LYS A 306 3.31 10.39 7.11
C LYS A 306 1.90 10.94 6.87
N THR A 307 1.67 11.55 5.70
CA THR A 307 0.35 12.08 5.33
C THR A 307 -0.68 10.95 5.23
N ALA A 308 -0.32 9.83 4.62
CA ALA A 308 -1.21 8.67 4.48
C ALA A 308 -1.56 8.03 5.83
N MET A 309 -0.57 7.85 6.71
CA MET A 309 -0.79 7.33 8.07
C MET A 309 -1.58 8.30 8.94
N LYS A 310 -1.36 9.61 8.80
CA LYS A 310 -2.18 10.62 9.47
C LYS A 310 -3.64 10.52 9.04
N ALA A 311 -3.93 10.40 7.74
CA ALA A 311 -5.29 10.24 7.24
C ALA A 311 -5.98 8.98 7.82
N THR A 312 -5.22 7.88 8.00
CA THR A 312 -5.73 6.68 8.68
C THR A 312 -6.08 6.95 10.14
N ASN A 313 -5.20 7.65 10.87
CA ASN A 313 -5.40 7.94 12.29
C ASN A 313 -6.54 8.92 12.56
N GLU A 314 -6.78 9.88 11.65
CA GLU A 314 -7.94 10.78 11.70
C GLU A 314 -9.25 9.97 11.72
N VAL A 315 -9.38 8.96 10.85
CA VAL A 315 -10.58 8.10 10.77
C VAL A 315 -10.76 7.26 12.03
N ARG A 316 -9.70 6.63 12.52
CA ARG A 316 -9.73 5.83 13.76
C ARG A 316 -10.15 6.66 14.96
N SER A 317 -9.63 7.88 15.06
CA SER A 317 -9.99 8.84 16.10
C SER A 317 -11.48 9.23 16.04
N MET A 318 -12.04 9.40 14.84
CA MET A 318 -13.48 9.67 14.67
C MET A 318 -14.36 8.48 15.06
N LYS A 319 -13.90 7.24 14.83
CA LYS A 319 -14.63 6.01 15.20
C LYS A 319 -14.48 5.63 16.68
N GLY A 320 -13.63 6.34 17.45
CA GLY A 320 -13.42 6.07 18.87
C GLY A 320 -12.54 4.85 19.18
N GLU A 321 -11.86 4.28 18.17
CA GLU A 321 -10.88 3.21 18.37
C GLU A 321 -9.53 3.83 18.76
N ILE A 322 -9.29 3.93 20.06
CA ILE A 322 -7.97 4.10 20.63
C ILE A 322 -7.52 2.73 21.16
N SER A 323 -6.59 2.05 20.48
CA SER A 323 -5.31 1.57 21.03
C SER A 323 -4.68 0.44 20.20
N GLU A 324 -3.39 0.57 19.91
CA GLU A 324 -2.34 -0.20 20.59
C GLU A 324 -1.13 0.74 20.83
N PRO A 325 -0.33 0.49 21.89
CA PRO A 325 0.50 1.50 22.53
C PRO A 325 1.80 1.75 21.77
N GLU A 326 2.28 2.99 21.78
CA GLU A 326 3.71 3.23 21.59
C GLU A 326 4.47 2.42 22.65
N PRO A 327 5.57 1.73 22.29
CA PRO A 327 6.47 1.20 23.29
C PRO A 327 7.01 2.41 24.05
N VAL A 328 6.59 2.56 25.31
CA VAL A 328 7.22 3.51 26.21
C VAL A 328 8.64 2.98 26.42
N GLU A 329 9.62 3.61 25.76
CA GLU A 329 10.99 3.58 26.24
C GLU A 329 10.96 4.10 27.68
N GLU A 330 11.15 3.22 28.66
CA GLU A 330 11.55 3.63 30.00
C GLU A 330 12.88 4.38 29.88
N LYS A 331 12.80 5.69 29.72
CA LYS A 331 13.94 6.55 30.02
C LYS A 331 14.23 6.43 31.52
N PRO A 332 15.48 6.19 31.92
CA PRO A 332 15.84 6.18 33.32
C PRO A 332 15.57 7.58 33.91
N PRO A 333 15.11 7.66 35.17
CA PRO A 333 14.73 8.94 35.75
C PRO A 333 15.95 9.85 35.91
N GLU A 334 15.96 10.95 35.16
CA GLU A 334 16.77 12.13 35.48
C GLU A 334 16.06 12.90 36.61
N GLU A 335 16.73 12.96 37.75
CA GLU A 335 16.39 13.86 38.85
C GLU A 335 16.53 15.32 38.38
N THR A 336 15.46 16.11 38.47
CA THR A 336 15.58 17.56 38.63
C THR A 336 14.95 17.98 39.95
N ALA A 337 15.78 18.72 40.69
CA ALA A 337 15.56 19.26 42.01
C ALA A 337 14.51 20.39 42.04
N GLU A 338 14.10 20.71 43.28
CA GLU A 338 13.43 21.93 43.76
C GLU A 338 11.91 21.97 43.48
N GLU A 339 10.98 22.07 44.44
CA GLU A 339 10.97 22.56 45.82
C GLU A 339 9.88 21.81 46.63
N VAL A 340 10.23 21.27 47.80
CA VAL A 340 9.37 21.36 48.99
C VAL A 340 10.30 21.57 50.19
N GLU A 341 10.68 22.83 50.40
CA GLU A 341 10.99 23.31 51.75
C GLU A 341 9.69 23.26 52.57
N SER A 342 9.57 22.27 53.44
CA SER A 342 9.10 22.43 54.82
C SER A 342 8.92 21.05 55.42
N GLU A 343 9.34 20.91 56.68
CA GLU A 343 9.15 19.73 57.53
C GLU A 343 10.05 18.52 57.24
N ASN A 344 11.32 18.55 57.69
CA ASN A 344 11.92 17.48 58.51
C ASN A 344 13.42 17.70 58.82
N GLU A 345 13.84 18.91 59.20
CA GLU A 345 15.17 19.15 59.79
C GLU A 345 15.39 18.44 61.15
N ASN A 346 14.41 17.74 61.70
CA ASN A 346 14.47 17.22 63.07
C ASN A 346 14.74 15.71 63.23
N LYS A 347 15.15 14.97 62.19
CA LYS A 347 15.39 13.50 62.31
C LYS A 347 16.71 12.97 61.76
N LYS A 348 17.63 13.83 61.30
CA LYS A 348 18.93 13.41 60.76
C LYS A 348 20.09 13.34 61.76
N ASN A 349 19.85 13.57 63.05
CA ASN A 349 20.89 13.57 64.09
C ASN A 349 20.98 12.29 64.95
N ILE A 350 20.24 11.23 64.63
CA ILE A 350 20.25 9.98 65.42
C ILE A 350 20.19 8.77 64.48
N ARG A 351 21.29 8.48 63.75
CA ARG A 351 21.61 7.13 63.20
C ARG A 351 22.96 7.04 62.47
N ARG A 352 23.96 7.85 62.86
CA ARG A 352 25.38 7.69 62.47
C ARG A 352 26.30 7.28 63.62
N MET A 353 25.75 6.56 64.61
CA MET A 353 26.53 5.83 65.61
C MET A 353 25.99 4.41 65.74
N ALA A 354 26.27 3.54 64.76
CA ALA A 354 26.12 2.08 64.92
C ALA A 354 26.74 1.27 63.77
N PHE A 355 27.85 1.72 63.17
CA PHE A 355 28.61 0.90 62.21
C PHE A 355 30.14 1.03 62.37
N HIS A 356 30.58 1.29 63.60
CA HIS A 356 31.97 1.11 64.01
C HIS A 356 31.99 0.27 65.29
N ASP A 357 31.62 -1.00 65.19
CA ASP A 357 32.08 -2.06 66.10
C ASP A 357 31.62 -3.44 65.63
N ARG A 358 32.33 -3.98 64.63
CA ARG A 358 32.38 -5.43 64.33
C ARG A 358 33.60 -5.76 63.47
N LYS A 359 34.75 -5.28 63.92
CA LYS A 359 36.09 -5.84 63.62
C LYS A 359 36.89 -5.80 64.92
N ARG A 360 36.50 -6.68 65.86
CA ARG A 360 37.31 -7.13 67.01
C ARG A 360 36.58 -8.28 67.70
N ARG A 361 36.72 -9.48 67.12
CA ARG A 361 36.93 -10.78 67.77
C ARG A 361 36.81 -11.89 66.73
#